data_AF-A0A7V2WMM2-F1
#
_entry.id   AF-A0A7V2WMM2-F1
#
_cell.length_a   1.000
_cell.length_b   1.000
_cell.length_c   1.000
_cell.angle_alpha   90.00
_cell.angle_beta   90.00
_cell.angle_gamma   90.00
#
_symmetry.space_group_name_H-M   'P 1'
#
loop_
_entity.id
_entity.type
_entity.pdbx_description
1 polymer ?
#
loop_
_entity_poly.entity_id
_entity_poly.type
_entity_poly.pdbx_seq_one_letter_code
_entity_poly.pdbx_strand_id
1 'polypeptide(L)' 'LGPVIKSWRDHGAVPKSAKITAVVFMGAAFTAGVFFDLNPWILALQAVIFTSVAVFLLTRPLPPEN' A
#
# COMPACT_ATOMS: atom_id res chain seq x y z
N LEU A 1 5.31 -11.67 -20.55
CA LEU A 1 5.45 -11.00 -19.24
C LEU A 1 5.00 -9.55 -19.42
N GLY A 2 3.90 -9.14 -18.78
CA GLY A 2 3.32 -7.81 -18.99
C GLY A 2 4.26 -6.66 -18.60
N PRO A 3 4.12 -5.46 -19.21
CA PRO A 3 5.02 -4.31 -19.00
C PRO A 3 5.17 -3.91 -17.52
N VAL A 4 4.15 -4.17 -16.69
CA VAL A 4 4.17 -3.95 -15.23
C VAL A 4 5.17 -4.86 -14.51
N ILE A 5 5.28 -6.13 -14.91
CA ILE A 5 6.20 -7.09 -14.27
C ILE A 5 7.64 -6.80 -14.69
N LYS A 6 7.85 -6.34 -15.93
CA LYS A 6 9.17 -5.96 -16.44
C LYS A 6 9.70 -4.69 -15.75
N SER A 7 8.87 -3.66 -15.60
CA SER A 7 9.23 -2.45 -14.85
C SER A 7 9.49 -2.70 -13.36
N TRP A 8 8.74 -3.62 -12.73
CA TRP A 8 9.02 -4.04 -11.36
C TRP A 8 10.36 -4.79 -11.23
N ARG A 9 10.68 -5.68 -12.17
CA ARG A 9 11.94 -6.45 -12.20
C ARG A 9 13.16 -5.56 -12.46
N ASP A 10 13.05 -4.65 -13.42
CA ASP A 10 14.20 -3.89 -13.92
C ASP A 10 14.50 -2.67 -13.04
N HIS A 11 13.48 -2.06 -12.43
CA HIS A 11 13.63 -0.77 -11.71
C HIS A 11 13.12 -0.81 -10.26
N GLY A 12 12.57 -1.94 -9.80
CA GLY A 12 11.89 -2.01 -8.49
C GLY A 12 10.71 -1.04 -8.40
N ALA A 13 10.14 -0.66 -9.55
CA ALA A 13 9.20 0.43 -9.65
C ALA A 13 7.78 -0.03 -9.31
N VAL A 14 7.10 0.72 -8.45
CA VAL A 14 5.71 0.43 -8.07
C VAL A 14 4.79 1.41 -8.80
N PRO A 15 3.88 0.94 -9.67
CA PRO A 15 2.99 1.81 -10.43
C PRO A 15 2.09 2.64 -9.51
N LYS A 16 1.80 3.88 -9.92
CA LYS A 16 0.93 4.81 -9.16
C LYS A 16 -0.42 4.18 -8.83
N SER A 17 -1.00 3.42 -9.76
CA SER A 17 -2.26 2.71 -9.56
C SER A 17 -2.18 1.72 -8.40
N ALA A 18 -1.10 0.95 -8.26
CA ALA A 18 -0.91 0.03 -7.15
C ALA A 18 -0.76 0.76 -5.81
N LYS A 19 -0.09 1.91 -5.78
CA LYS A 19 0.01 2.75 -4.56
C LYS A 19 -1.37 3.25 -4.13
N ILE A 20 -2.17 3.76 -5.08
CA ILE A 20 -3.54 4.24 -4.80
C ILE A 20 -4.43 3.10 -4.31
N THR A 21 -4.43 1.96 -5.02
CA THR A 21 -5.21 0.79 -4.60
C THR A 21 -4.82 0.32 -3.20
N ALA A 22 -3.52 0.24 -2.89
CA ALA A 22 -3.06 -0.14 -1.55
C ALA A 22 -3.57 0.81 -0.47
N VAL A 23 -3.46 2.13 -0.68
CA VAL A 23 -3.94 3.14 0.28
C VAL A 23 -5.46 3.05 0.47
N VAL A 24 -6.22 2.86 -0.61
CA VAL A 24 -7.68 2.69 -0.55
C VAL A 24 -8.06 1.46 0.26
N PHE A 25 -7.43 0.31 -0.01
CA PHE A 25 -7.70 -0.92 0.74
C PHE A 25 -7.29 -0.83 2.20
N MET A 26 -6.16 -0.19 2.52
CA MET A 26 -5.73 0.07 3.89
C MET A 26 -6.73 0.96 4.63
N GLY A 27 -7.14 2.07 4.02
CA GLY A 27 -8.16 2.95 4.60
C GLY A 27 -9.48 2.23 4.85
N ALA A 28 -9.94 1.44 3.87
CA ALA A 28 -11.16 0.64 3.99
C ALA A 28 -11.07 -0.39 5.13
N ALA A 29 -9.95 -1.12 5.21
CA ALA A 29 -9.74 -2.13 6.26
C ALA A 29 -9.66 -1.51 7.66
N PHE A 30 -9.03 -0.34 7.81
CA PHE A 30 -8.98 0.37 9.09
C PHE A 30 -10.36 0.88 9.50
N THR A 31 -11.09 1.51 8.58
CA THR A 31 -12.45 2.02 8.82
C THR A 31 -13.41 0.89 9.18
N ALA A 32 -13.31 -0.25 8.51
CA ALA A 32 -14.07 -1.45 8.87
C ALA A 32 -13.74 -1.91 10.29
N GLY A 33 -12.45 -1.96 10.66
CA GLY A 33 -12.04 -2.34 12.02
C GLY A 33 -12.61 -1.43 13.11
N VAL A 34 -12.67 -0.11 12.84
CA VAL A 34 -13.31 0.86 13.74
C VAL A 34 -14.83 0.63 13.81
N PHE A 35 -15.47 0.35 12.67
CA PHE A 35 -16.92 0.10 12.62
C PHE A 35 -17.35 -1.16 13.40
N PHE A 36 -16.50 -2.19 13.43
CA PHE A 36 -16.75 -3.41 14.21
C PHE A 36 -16.28 -3.34 15.67
N ASP A 37 -15.85 -2.16 16.14
CA ASP A 37 -15.36 -1.92 17.51
C ASP A 37 -14.27 -2.93 17.92
N LEU A 38 -13.32 -3.18 16.99
CA LEU A 38 -12.20 -4.09 17.25
C LEU A 38 -11.34 -3.56 18.40
N ASN A 39 -10.66 -4.50 19.07
CA ASN A 39 -9.74 -4.18 20.16
C ASN A 39 -8.78 -3.04 19.77
N PRO A 40 -8.70 -1.95 20.55
CA PRO A 40 -7.84 -0.80 20.25
C PRO A 40 -6.37 -1.16 20.01
N TRP A 41 -5.86 -2.22 20.63
CA TRP A 41 -4.51 -2.72 20.37
C TRP A 41 -4.32 -3.25 18.94
N ILE A 42 -5.35 -3.90 18.39
CA ILE A 42 -5.34 -4.40 17.01
C ILE A 42 -5.35 -3.23 16.04
N LEU A 43 -6.20 -2.22 16.30
CA LEU A 43 -6.25 -1.00 15.48
C LEU A 43 -4.93 -0.22 15.52
N ALA A 44 -4.31 -0.11 16.69
CA ALA A 44 -3.00 0.54 16.83
C ALA A 44 -1.91 -0.20 16.03
N LEU A 45 -1.83 -1.53 16.17
CA LEU A 45 -0.89 -2.35 15.40
C LEU A 45 -1.15 -2.23 13.89
N GLN A 46 -2.41 -2.27 13.48
CA GLN A 46 -2.82 -2.12 12.08
C GLN A 46 -2.40 -0.76 11.52
N ALA A 47 -2.58 0.33 12.28
CA ALA A 47 -2.15 1.67 11.89
C ALA A 47 -0.62 1.75 11.70
N VAL A 48 0.16 1.13 12.60
CA VAL A 48 1.63 1.06 12.49
C VAL A 48 2.05 0.30 11.23
N ILE A 49 1.42 -0.84 10.96
CA ILE A 49 1.70 -1.64 9.77
C ILE A 49 1.36 -0.86 8.50
N PHE A 50 0.17 -0.26 8.42
CA PHE A 50 -0.25 0.52 7.25
C PHE A 50 0.65 1.72 7.00
N THR A 51 1.07 2.42 8.05
CA THR A 51 2.04 3.51 7.94
C THR A 51 3.39 3.00 7.41
N SER A 52 3.88 1.88 7.94
CA SER A 52 5.14 1.27 7.48
C SER A 52 5.09 0.88 6.00
N VAL A 53 3.96 0.30 5.55
CA VAL A 53 3.77 -0.05 4.14
C VAL A 53 3.61 1.19 3.28
N ALA A 54 2.91 2.23 3.74
CA ALA A 54 2.80 3.49 3.01
C ALA A 54 4.18 4.15 2.82
N VAL A 55 5.01 4.18 3.86
CA VAL A 55 6.40 4.66 3.78
C VAL A 55 7.20 3.82 2.79
N PHE A 56 7.10 2.49 2.84
CA PHE A 56 7.75 1.61 1.87
C PHE A 56 7.28 1.85 0.42
N LEU A 57 5.98 2.09 0.20
CA LEU A 57 5.44 2.41 -1.12
C LEU A 57 5.93 3.78 -1.62
N LEU A 58 6.09 4.75 -0.72
CA LEU A 58 6.60 6.08 -1.05
C LEU A 58 8.10 6.07 -1.38
N THR A 59 8.90 5.23 -0.70
CA THR A 59 10.34 5.09 -1.00
C THR A 59 10.62 4.37 -2.32
N ARG A 60 9.64 3.66 -2.88
CA ARG A 60 9.79 2.97 -4.17
C ARG A 60 9.63 3.92 -5.36
N PRO A 61 10.56 3.88 -6.34
CA PRO A 61 10.50 4.73 -7.52
C PRO A 61 9.26 4.44 -8.39
N LEU A 62 8.83 5.44 -9.14
CA LEU A 62 7.73 5.31 -10.09
C LEU A 62 8.23 4.66 -11.40
N PRO A 63 7.41 3.86 -12.10
CA PRO A 63 7.80 3.30 -13.38
C PRO A 63 8.02 4.43 -14.40
N PRO A 64 9.02 4.32 -15.29
CA PRO A 64 9.17 5.26 -16.39
C PRO A 64 7.91 5.20 -17.28
N GLU A 65 7.34 6.36 -17.60
CA GLU A 65 6.29 6.46 -18.64
C GLU A 65 6.95 6.16 -19.99
N ASN A 66 6.47 5.11 -20.65
CA ASN A 66 6.97 4.63 -21.94
C ASN A 66 5.94 4.86 -23.04
#